data_AF-A0A7C7Y2Z7-F1
#
_entry.id   AF-A0A7C7Y2Z7-F1
#
_cell.length_a   1.000
_cell.length_b   1.000
_cell.length_c   1.000
_cell.angle_alpha   90.00
_cell.angle_beta   90.00
_cell.angle_gamma   90.00
#
_symmetry.space_group_name_H-M   'P 1'
#
loop_
_entity.id
_entity.type
_entity.pdbx_description
1 polymer ?
#
loop_
_entity_poly.entity_id
_entity_poly.type
_entity_poly.pdbx_seq_one_letter_code
_entity_poly.pdbx_strand_id
1 'polypeptide(L)'
;MLDKRKLLDAVRARVVGQLDALLKSQQSSQAGATHEETRAEDPKDTRATEASYLARGLADRVEQLRGELDRLRALDLPDFGAESSIGLGALVRVEEEQGEDGETEGQGGSMTYFLLPAGGGESLVASRTEVRVLSPSSPLGRKLLGLEVGDEFGLDLPRGRVVLSVVEIA
;
A
#
# COMPACT_ATOMS: atom_id res chain seq x y z
N MET A 1 2.39 -19.51 -11.13
CA MET A 1 2.44 -18.17 -11.74
C MET A 1 1.45 -17.28 -11.01
N LEU A 2 1.87 -16.09 -10.59
CA LEU A 2 1.00 -15.14 -9.89
C LEU A 2 0.04 -14.48 -10.88
N ASP A 3 -1.22 -14.33 -10.50
CA ASP A 3 -2.25 -13.71 -11.34
C ASP A 3 -2.40 -12.24 -10.93
N LYS A 4 -1.80 -11.34 -11.72
CA LYS A 4 -1.84 -9.88 -11.49
C LYS A 4 -3.26 -9.35 -11.34
N ARG A 5 -4.22 -9.89 -12.09
CA ARG A 5 -5.62 -9.43 -12.04
C ARG A 5 -6.27 -9.83 -10.73
N LYS A 6 -6.09 -11.07 -10.28
CA LYS A 6 -6.58 -11.51 -8.96
C LYS A 6 -5.95 -10.73 -7.81
N LEU A 7 -4.66 -10.43 -7.89
CA LEU A 7 -3.97 -9.61 -6.90
C LEU A 7 -4.54 -8.18 -6.88
N LEU A 8 -4.71 -7.55 -8.04
CA LEU A 8 -5.29 -6.21 -8.16
C LEU A 8 -6.72 -6.17 -7.60
N ASP A 9 -7.54 -7.17 -7.90
CA ASP A 9 -8.89 -7.27 -7.37
C ASP A 9 -8.90 -7.48 -5.85
N ALA A 10 -7.93 -8.23 -5.30
CA ALA A 10 -7.77 -8.36 -3.85
C ALA A 10 -7.40 -7.02 -3.19
N VAL A 11 -6.50 -6.23 -3.77
CA VAL A 11 -6.18 -4.87 -3.28
C VAL A 11 -7.42 -3.98 -3.35
N ARG A 12 -8.15 -3.98 -4.47
CA ARG A 12 -9.38 -3.20 -4.63
C ARG A 12 -10.41 -3.58 -3.56
N ALA A 13 -10.61 -4.87 -3.30
CA ALA A 13 -11.53 -5.34 -2.26
C ALA A 13 -11.11 -4.86 -0.86
N ARG A 14 -9.81 -4.83 -0.58
CA ARG A 14 -9.26 -4.32 0.69
C ARG A 14 -9.54 -2.83 0.89
N VAL A 15 -9.29 -2.02 -0.14
CA VAL A 15 -9.58 -0.58 -0.15
C VAL A 15 -11.08 -0.30 -0.03
N VAL A 16 -11.92 -1.09 -0.71
CA VAL A 16 -13.39 -1.01 -0.57
C VAL A 16 -13.82 -1.33 0.87
N GLY A 17 -13.27 -2.38 1.48
CA GLY A 17 -13.57 -2.72 2.86
C GLY A 17 -13.17 -1.62 3.87
N GLN A 18 -12.03 -0.96 3.64
CA GLN A 18 -11.60 0.19 4.44
C GLN A 18 -12.55 1.38 4.29
N LEU A 19 -12.98 1.67 3.06
CA LEU A 19 -13.93 2.74 2.78
C LEU A 19 -15.29 2.48 3.46
N ASP A 20 -15.81 1.26 3.34
CA ASP A 20 -17.08 0.87 3.96
C ASP A 20 -17.03 0.96 5.49
N ALA A 21 -15.91 0.57 6.10
CA ALA A 21 -15.71 0.68 7.55
C ALA A 21 -15.73 2.14 8.01
N LEU A 22 -15.08 3.05 7.27
CA LEU A 22 -15.06 4.47 7.59
C LEU A 22 -16.43 5.12 7.43
N LEU A 23 -17.17 4.80 6.36
CA LEU A 23 -18.52 5.33 6.15
C LEU A 23 -19.47 4.90 7.28
N LYS A 24 -19.39 3.63 7.71
CA LYS A 24 -20.15 3.14 8.88
C LYS A 24 -19.77 3.86 10.15
N SER A 25 -18.47 4.08 10.39
CA SER A 25 -18.00 4.83 11.56
C SER A 25 -18.52 6.27 11.55
N GLN A 26 -18.51 6.93 10.40
CA GLN A 26 -19.01 8.31 10.26
C GLN A 26 -20.52 8.39 10.56
N GLN A 27 -21.31 7.45 10.03
CA GLN A 27 -22.75 7.38 10.30
C GLN A 27 -23.05 7.17 11.78
N SER A 28 -22.35 6.24 12.44
CA SER A 28 -22.52 5.98 13.88
C SER A 28 -22.14 7.20 14.74
N SER A 29 -21.03 7.89 14.41
CA SER A 29 -20.63 9.11 15.13
C SER A 29 -21.63 10.24 14.97
N GLN A 30 -22.22 10.42 13.78
CA GLN A 30 -23.26 11.42 13.53
C GLN A 30 -24.56 11.08 14.27
N ALA A 31 -25.00 9.81 14.24
CA ALA A 31 -26.20 9.38 14.95
C ALA A 31 -26.09 9.56 16.47
N GLY A 32 -24.95 9.21 17.07
CA GLY A 32 -24.68 9.42 18.49
C GLY A 32 -24.63 10.90 18.90
N ALA A 33 -24.14 11.78 18.01
CA ALA A 33 -24.14 13.23 18.25
C ALA A 33 -25.53 13.88 18.15
N THR A 34 -26.49 13.24 17.46
CA THR A 34 -27.88 13.73 17.33
C THR A 34 -28.83 13.27 18.43
N HIS A 35 -28.40 12.43 19.38
CA HIS A 35 -29.20 12.13 20.57
C HIS A 35 -29.25 13.35 21.52
N GLU A 36 -30.45 13.68 21.98
CA GLU A 36 -30.82 14.85 22.80
C GLU A 36 -30.04 15.00 24.13
N GLU A 37 -29.24 14.00 24.55
CA GLU A 37 -28.34 14.11 25.71
C GLU A 37 -27.07 14.95 25.45
N THR A 38 -26.83 15.40 24.21
CA THR A 38 -25.65 16.22 23.85
C THR A 38 -25.98 17.70 23.70
N ARG A 39 -27.05 18.17 24.36
CA ARG A 39 -27.33 19.61 24.43
C ARG A 39 -26.21 20.27 25.24
N ALA A 40 -25.40 21.11 24.60
CA ALA A 40 -24.30 21.81 25.26
C ALA A 40 -24.86 22.70 26.39
N GLU A 41 -24.78 22.23 27.63
CA GLU A 41 -25.21 22.98 28.82
C GLU A 41 -24.13 23.95 29.34
N ASP A 42 -22.87 23.79 28.89
CA ASP A 42 -21.72 24.54 29.43
C ASP A 42 -21.01 25.40 28.36
N PRO A 43 -20.75 26.70 28.61
CA PRO A 43 -20.03 27.59 27.69
C PRO A 43 -18.56 27.22 27.42
N LYS A 44 -18.01 26.18 28.07
CA LYS A 44 -16.69 25.59 27.77
C LYS A 44 -16.77 24.29 26.98
N ASP A 45 -17.93 23.90 26.45
CA ASP A 45 -18.10 22.63 25.74
C ASP A 45 -17.32 22.61 24.41
N THR A 46 -16.19 21.90 24.39
CA THR A 46 -15.33 21.70 23.21
C THR A 46 -15.81 20.57 22.31
N ARG A 47 -16.81 19.77 22.73
CA ARG A 47 -17.25 18.56 22.01
C ARG A 47 -17.74 18.88 20.60
N ALA A 48 -18.43 20.01 20.42
CA ALA A 48 -18.89 20.45 19.10
C ALA A 48 -17.72 20.76 18.14
N THR A 49 -16.67 21.39 18.65
CA THR A 49 -15.46 21.70 17.88
C THR A 49 -14.65 20.43 17.58
N GLU A 50 -14.43 19.56 18.57
CA GLU A 50 -13.74 18.28 18.40
C GLU A 50 -14.49 17.35 17.44
N ALA A 51 -15.82 17.27 17.54
CA ALA A 51 -16.66 16.53 16.59
C ALA A 51 -16.55 17.07 15.16
N SER A 52 -16.47 18.39 15.00
CA SER A 52 -16.28 19.02 13.68
C SER A 52 -14.91 18.68 13.07
N TYR A 53 -13.84 18.66 13.88
CA TYR A 53 -12.50 18.24 13.43
C TYR A 53 -12.47 16.76 13.04
N LEU A 54 -13.07 15.89 13.85
CA LEU A 54 -13.17 14.45 13.55
C LEU A 54 -13.98 14.21 12.27
N ALA A 55 -15.12 14.89 12.12
CA ALA A 55 -15.95 14.78 10.92
C ALA A 55 -15.19 15.20 9.65
N ARG A 56 -14.41 16.28 9.72
CA ARG A 56 -13.55 16.72 8.62
C ARG A 56 -12.48 15.69 8.29
N GLY A 57 -11.74 15.20 9.29
CA GLY A 57 -10.71 14.17 9.07
C GLY A 57 -11.26 12.87 8.47
N LEU A 58 -12.46 12.45 8.89
CA LEU A 58 -13.16 11.31 8.28
C LEU A 58 -13.54 11.58 6.83
N ALA A 59 -14.07 12.77 6.52
CA ALA A 59 -14.41 13.15 5.15
C ALA A 59 -13.18 13.17 4.23
N ASP A 60 -12.08 13.76 4.69
CA ASP A 60 -10.81 13.81 3.95
C ASP A 60 -10.28 12.39 3.67
N ARG A 61 -10.38 11.49 4.65
CA ARG A 61 -9.96 10.09 4.49
C ARG A 61 -10.85 9.31 3.52
N VAL A 62 -12.17 9.55 3.55
CA VAL A 62 -13.12 8.95 2.60
C VAL A 62 -12.79 9.37 1.17
N GLU A 63 -12.55 10.66 0.93
CA GLU A 63 -12.18 11.17 -0.40
C GLU A 63 -10.82 10.62 -0.86
N GLN A 64 -9.84 10.49 0.05
CA GLN A 64 -8.58 9.85 -0.28
C GLN A 64 -8.77 8.40 -0.75
N LEU A 65 -9.53 7.58 -0.02
CA LEU A 65 -9.76 6.18 -0.39
C LEU A 65 -10.56 6.03 -1.69
N ARG A 66 -11.52 6.93 -1.95
CA ARG A 66 -12.22 6.99 -3.24
C ARG A 66 -11.25 7.24 -4.37
N GLY A 67 -10.38 8.24 -4.24
CA GLY A 67 -9.34 8.53 -5.23
C GLY A 67 -8.33 7.40 -5.41
N GLU A 68 -7.97 6.69 -4.34
CA GLU A 68 -7.14 5.49 -4.43
C GLU A 68 -7.83 4.37 -5.23
N LEU A 69 -9.11 4.11 -4.95
CA LEU A 69 -9.90 3.11 -5.66
C LEU A 69 -10.08 3.45 -7.14
N ASP A 70 -10.30 4.72 -7.47
CA ASP A 70 -10.44 5.16 -8.87
C ASP A 70 -9.13 4.98 -9.64
N ARG A 71 -7.99 5.32 -9.04
CA ARG A 71 -6.67 5.04 -9.64
C ARG A 71 -6.42 3.54 -9.84
N LEU A 72 -6.83 2.71 -8.88
CA LEU A 72 -6.71 1.24 -9.00
C LEU A 72 -7.64 0.68 -10.08
N ARG A 73 -8.83 1.26 -10.27
CA ARG A 73 -9.80 0.85 -11.30
C ARG A 73 -9.34 1.24 -12.70
N ALA A 74 -8.74 2.42 -12.83
CA ALA A 74 -8.20 2.93 -14.09
C ALA A 74 -6.88 2.29 -14.51
N LEU A 75 -6.25 1.49 -13.64
CA LEU A 75 -5.02 0.78 -13.98
C LEU A 75 -5.31 -0.33 -14.99
N ASP A 76 -4.79 -0.15 -16.20
CA ASP A 76 -4.55 -1.25 -17.12
C ASP A 76 -3.31 -2.02 -16.68
N LEU A 77 -3.36 -3.35 -16.75
CA LEU A 77 -2.25 -4.23 -16.40
C LEU A 77 -1.45 -4.55 -17.66
N PRO A 78 -0.32 -3.87 -17.92
CA PRO A 78 0.52 -4.21 -19.05
C PRO A 78 1.22 -5.56 -18.81
N ASP A 79 1.62 -6.19 -19.90
CA ASP A 79 2.49 -7.36 -19.87
C ASP A 79 3.95 -6.89 -19.77
N PHE A 80 4.70 -7.50 -18.85
CA PHE A 80 6.13 -7.26 -18.71
C PHE A 80 6.90 -8.48 -19.21
N GLY A 81 7.96 -8.24 -19.96
CA GLY A 81 8.92 -9.24 -20.42
C GLY A 81 10.30 -8.98 -19.86
N ALA A 82 11.26 -9.82 -20.25
CA ALA A 82 12.65 -9.74 -19.76
C ALA A 82 13.36 -8.41 -20.08
N GLU A 83 12.95 -7.71 -21.13
CA GLU A 83 13.50 -6.41 -21.55
C GLU A 83 12.62 -5.22 -21.09
N SER A 84 11.60 -5.46 -20.27
CA SER A 84 10.73 -4.39 -19.78
C SER A 84 11.32 -3.74 -18.54
N SER A 85 11.34 -2.42 -18.51
CA SER A 85 11.59 -1.68 -17.28
C SER A 85 10.40 -1.72 -16.34
N ILE A 86 10.68 -1.69 -15.04
CA ILE A 86 9.66 -1.74 -13.99
C ILE A 86 8.73 -0.53 -14.08
N GLY A 87 7.43 -0.80 -14.20
CA GLY A 87 6.38 0.21 -14.26
C GLY A 87 5.18 -0.10 -13.37
N LEU A 88 4.13 0.72 -13.47
CA LEU A 88 2.86 0.45 -12.81
C LEU A 88 2.23 -0.84 -13.36
N GLY A 89 1.76 -1.70 -12.44
CA GLY A 89 1.23 -3.02 -12.76
C GLY A 89 2.30 -4.12 -12.80
N ALA A 90 3.57 -3.82 -12.55
CA ALA A 90 4.64 -4.81 -12.51
C ALA A 90 4.65 -5.59 -11.19
N LEU A 91 4.74 -6.91 -11.29
CA LEU A 91 5.23 -7.78 -10.23
C LEU A 91 6.75 -7.85 -10.34
N VAL A 92 7.43 -7.52 -9.25
CA VAL A 92 8.89 -7.45 -9.19
C VAL A 92 9.37 -8.39 -8.12
N ARG A 93 10.22 -9.35 -8.48
CA ARG A 93 10.95 -10.16 -7.52
C ARG A 93 12.34 -9.59 -7.35
N VAL A 94 12.74 -9.40 -6.10
CA VAL A 94 14.10 -9.01 -5.75
C VAL A 94 14.71 -10.03 -4.80
N GLU A 95 16.02 -10.14 -4.82
CA GLU A 95 16.78 -11.00 -3.93
C GLU A 95 17.87 -10.18 -3.21
N GLU A 96 18.10 -10.50 -1.94
CA GLU A 96 19.18 -9.93 -1.15
C GLU A 96 20.50 -10.61 -1.53
N GLU A 97 21.49 -9.83 -1.98
CA GLU A 97 22.82 -10.35 -2.22
C GLU A 97 23.45 -10.82 -0.90
N GLN A 98 24.04 -12.01 -0.90
CA GLN A 98 24.85 -12.48 0.22
C GLN A 98 26.16 -11.70 0.22
N GLY A 99 26.44 -10.98 1.32
CA GLY A 99 27.72 -10.27 1.47
C GLY A 99 28.91 -11.23 1.36
N GLU A 100 30.03 -10.73 0.83
CA GLU A 100 31.28 -11.48 0.64
C GLU A 100 31.85 -12.04 1.97
N ASP A 101 31.50 -11.42 3.09
CA ASP A 101 31.80 -11.91 4.43
C ASP A 101 30.74 -12.96 4.82
N GLY A 102 31.05 -14.24 4.58
CA GLY A 102 30.20 -15.42 4.85
C GLY A 102 29.81 -15.66 6.32
N GLU A 103 29.68 -14.60 7.12
CA GLU A 103 29.29 -14.60 8.53
C GLU A 103 27.83 -14.19 8.75
N THR A 104 27.15 -13.71 7.71
CA THR A 104 25.69 -13.54 7.77
C THR A 104 25.04 -14.78 7.17
N GLU A 105 24.77 -15.79 8.01
CA GLU A 105 23.78 -16.86 7.74
C GLU A 105 22.35 -16.28 7.66
N GLY A 106 22.17 -15.14 7.00
CA GLY A 106 20.88 -14.64 6.60
C GLY A 106 20.47 -15.42 5.37
N GLN A 107 19.41 -16.22 5.50
CA GLN A 107 18.72 -16.79 4.34
C GLN A 107 18.53 -15.68 3.30
N GLY A 108 19.25 -15.74 2.17
CA GLY A 108 19.07 -14.83 1.03
C GLY A 108 17.60 -14.79 0.67
N GLY A 109 16.93 -13.74 1.14
CA GLY A 109 15.48 -13.64 1.09
C GLY A 109 15.07 -13.17 -0.29
N SER A 110 14.10 -13.84 -0.90
CA SER A 110 13.39 -13.27 -2.04
C SER A 110 12.15 -12.53 -1.57
N MET A 111 11.94 -11.33 -2.09
CA MET A 111 10.75 -10.53 -1.84
C MET A 111 10.02 -10.28 -3.15
N THR A 112 8.69 -10.37 -3.13
CA THR A 112 7.85 -10.01 -4.28
C THR A 112 7.08 -8.74 -3.99
N TYR A 113 7.23 -7.75 -4.87
CA TYR A 113 6.52 -6.48 -4.82
C TYR A 113 5.54 -6.36 -5.97
N PHE A 114 4.41 -5.70 -5.73
CA PHE A 114 3.44 -5.35 -6.77
C PHE A 114 3.31 -3.82 -6.83
N LEU A 115 3.78 -3.22 -7.92
CA LEU A 115 3.75 -1.76 -8.06
C LEU A 115 2.38 -1.31 -8.55
N LEU A 116 1.65 -0.61 -7.70
CA LEU A 116 0.31 -0.10 -7.97
C LEU A 116 0.24 1.41 -7.78
N PRO A 117 -0.65 2.12 -8.47
CA PRO A 117 -0.80 3.58 -8.31
C PRO A 117 -1.36 4.00 -6.95
N ALA A 118 -1.88 3.05 -6.16
CA ALA A 118 -2.38 3.22 -4.80
C ALA A 118 -2.39 1.87 -4.03
N GLY A 119 -2.78 1.88 -2.76
CA GLY A 119 -2.78 0.67 -1.91
C GLY A 119 -1.40 0.27 -1.39
N GLY A 120 -0.42 1.17 -1.43
CA GLY A 120 0.92 0.93 -0.90
C GLY A 120 0.86 0.53 0.58
N GLY A 121 1.60 -0.52 0.93
CA GLY A 121 1.64 -1.08 2.29
C GLY A 121 0.69 -2.27 2.53
N GLU A 122 -0.17 -2.60 1.57
CA GLU A 122 -0.95 -3.86 1.65
C GLU A 122 -0.05 -5.08 1.43
N SER A 123 -0.24 -6.12 2.21
CA SER A 123 0.38 -7.44 2.02
C SER A 123 -0.68 -8.45 1.62
N LEU A 124 -0.39 -9.20 0.57
CA LEU A 124 -1.24 -10.26 0.04
C LEU A 124 -0.48 -11.59 0.10
N VAL A 125 -1.21 -12.70 0.19
CA VAL A 125 -0.63 -14.03 0.04
C VAL A 125 -1.29 -14.69 -1.15
N ALA A 126 -0.49 -15.04 -2.15
CA ALA A 126 -0.95 -15.74 -3.35
C ALA A 126 0.03 -16.87 -3.70
N SER A 127 -0.50 -18.07 -3.97
CA SER A 127 0.32 -19.23 -4.31
C SER A 127 1.44 -19.55 -3.31
N ARG A 128 1.22 -19.28 -2.01
CA ARG A 128 2.19 -19.38 -0.89
C ARG A 128 3.34 -18.34 -0.94
N THR A 129 3.25 -17.34 -1.81
CA THR A 129 4.17 -16.21 -1.88
C THR A 129 3.54 -14.99 -1.22
N GLU A 130 4.28 -14.33 -0.34
CA GLU A 130 3.90 -13.00 0.17
C GLU A 130 4.19 -11.97 -0.92
N VAL A 131 3.18 -11.17 -1.27
CA VAL A 131 3.28 -10.07 -2.24
C VAL A 131 2.99 -8.77 -1.52
N ARG A 132 3.94 -7.84 -1.52
CA ARG A 132 3.77 -6.51 -0.90
C ARG A 132 3.47 -5.46 -1.95
N VAL A 133 2.42 -4.69 -1.74
CA VAL A 133 2.03 -3.62 -2.64
C VAL A 133 2.88 -2.38 -2.36
N LEU A 134 3.50 -1.84 -3.40
CA LEU A 134 4.25 -0.60 -3.35
C LEU A 134 3.59 0.46 -4.22
N SER A 135 3.57 1.70 -3.74
CA SER A 135 3.20 2.85 -4.55
C SER A 135 4.45 3.57 -5.08
N PRO A 136 4.37 4.27 -6.23
CA PRO A 136 5.40 5.18 -6.70
C PRO A 136 5.79 6.29 -5.70
N SER A 137 4.91 6.60 -4.75
CA SER A 137 5.19 7.59 -3.72
C SER A 137 6.08 7.04 -2.59
N SER A 138 6.17 5.71 -2.44
CA SER A 138 6.98 5.06 -1.40
C SER A 138 8.48 5.11 -1.72
N PRO A 139 9.38 5.20 -0.71
CA PRO A 139 10.83 5.22 -0.96
C PRO A 139 11.34 4.05 -1.78
N LEU A 140 10.83 2.84 -1.51
CA LEU A 140 11.20 1.64 -2.25
C LEU A 140 10.59 1.63 -3.65
N GLY A 141 9.33 2.03 -3.81
CA GLY A 141 8.69 2.13 -5.12
C GLY A 141 9.42 3.11 -6.04
N ARG A 142 9.91 4.24 -5.52
CA ARG A 142 10.72 5.21 -6.30
C ARG A 142 12.04 4.63 -6.79
N LYS A 143 12.69 3.79 -6.00
CA LYS A 143 13.96 3.14 -6.36
C LYS A 143 13.76 2.08 -7.44
N LEU A 144 12.64 1.35 -7.39
CA LEU A 144 12.34 0.28 -8.33
C LEU A 144 11.89 0.78 -9.70
N LEU A 145 11.18 1.92 -9.76
CA LEU A 145 10.65 2.43 -11.02
C LEU A 145 11.76 2.67 -12.05
N GLY A 146 11.60 2.08 -13.23
CA GLY A 146 12.52 2.21 -14.36
C GLY A 146 13.72 1.26 -14.32
N LEU A 147 13.94 0.50 -13.25
CA LEU A 147 14.96 -0.54 -13.24
C LEU A 147 14.57 -1.72 -14.13
N GLU A 148 15.56 -2.49 -14.55
CA GLU A 148 15.41 -3.69 -15.39
C GLU A 148 15.87 -4.95 -14.62
N VAL A 149 15.62 -6.13 -15.19
CA VAL A 149 16.15 -7.37 -14.61
C VAL A 149 17.68 -7.32 -14.62
N GLY A 150 18.29 -7.65 -13.48
CA GLY A 150 19.74 -7.58 -13.26
C GLY A 150 20.21 -6.28 -12.61
N ASP A 151 19.38 -5.25 -12.52
CA ASP A 151 19.75 -4.02 -11.82
C ASP A 151 19.75 -4.22 -10.29
N GLU A 152 20.67 -3.51 -9.63
CA GLU A 152 20.83 -3.52 -8.19
C GLU A 152 20.46 -2.18 -7.56
N PHE A 153 19.96 -2.22 -6.33
CA PHE A 153 19.70 -1.02 -5.55
C PHE A 153 19.90 -1.25 -4.05
N GLY A 154 20.40 -0.21 -3.38
CA GLY A 154 20.56 -0.22 -1.92
C GLY A 154 19.28 0.16 -1.18
N LEU A 155 18.98 -0.58 -0.11
CA LEU A 155 17.90 -0.31 0.83
C LEU A 155 18.45 -0.15 2.25
N ASP A 156 18.15 0.98 2.88
CA ASP A 156 18.50 1.23 4.28
C ASP A 156 17.42 0.63 5.19
N LEU A 157 17.75 -0.46 5.90
CA LEU A 157 16.87 -1.10 6.86
C LEU A 157 17.35 -0.80 8.29
N PRO A 158 16.50 -0.97 9.32
CA PRO A 158 16.93 -0.82 10.72
C PRO A 158 18.09 -1.74 11.11
N ARG A 159 18.26 -2.86 10.41
CA ARG A 159 19.34 -3.84 10.59
C ARG A 159 20.64 -3.50 9.85
N GLY A 160 20.66 -2.42 9.07
CA GLY A 160 21.77 -2.04 8.20
C GLY A 160 21.34 -1.84 6.75
N ARG A 161 22.26 -1.32 5.94
CA ARG A 161 22.06 -1.20 4.50
C ARG A 161 22.23 -2.56 3.83
N VAL A 162 21.29 -2.92 2.97
CA VAL A 162 21.30 -4.16 2.18
C VAL A 162 21.28 -3.81 0.70
N VAL A 163 21.90 -4.65 -0.13
CA VAL A 163 21.84 -4.54 -1.59
C VAL A 163 20.88 -5.60 -2.10
N LEU A 164 19.94 -5.18 -2.93
CA LEU A 164 18.94 -6.04 -3.54
C LEU A 164 19.12 -6.01 -5.06
N SER A 165 19.00 -7.15 -5.71
CA SER A 165 19.00 -7.28 -7.17
C SER A 165 17.61 -7.62 -7.69
N VAL A 166 17.22 -7.05 -8.82
CA VAL A 166 15.98 -7.37 -9.52
C VAL A 166 16.19 -8.67 -10.30
N VAL A 167 15.47 -9.74 -9.93
CA VAL A 167 15.64 -11.06 -10.58
C VAL A 167 14.51 -11.42 -11.53
N GLU A 168 13.34 -10.80 -11.40
CA GLU A 168 12.18 -11.08 -12.24
C GLU A 168 11.23 -9.88 -12.30
N ILE A 169 10.69 -9.61 -13.49
CA ILE A 169 9.61 -8.64 -13.73
C ILE A 169 8.51 -9.34 -14.52
N ALA A 170 7.26 -9.26 -14.04
CA ALA A 170 6.10 -9.94 -14.62
C ALA A 170 4.84 -9.06 -14.63
#